data_AF-A0A396AJY3-F1
#
_entry.id   AF-A0A396AJY3-F1
#
_cell.length_a   1.000
_cell.length_b   1.000
_cell.length_c   1.000
_cell.angle_alpha   90.00
_cell.angle_beta   90.00
_cell.angle_gamma   90.00
#
_symmetry.space_group_name_H-M   'P 1'
#
loop_
_entity.id
_entity.type
_entity.pdbx_description
1 polymer ?
#
loop_
_entity_poly.entity_id
_entity_poly.type
_entity_poly.pdbx_seq_one_letter_code
_entity_poly.pdbx_strand_id
1 'polypeptide(L)'
;MRIRDTLPKVSMIHKSNKDLYINFNYTATLENVYGISDASVIHIHGSLRGYTDNPVLGHGNIARIDAIEEKQKSAEEHYNEKEINICRVVKDYYRTTFKDTNRYMYKLQRIANENILEIIVAGHSITGIDVPYFSNIDILSGKNVNWTIVWFDSSKKDMIRQSLIDAGIDGDRIQLKPANEFYDL
;
A
#
# COMPACT_ATOMS: atom_id res chain seq x y z
N MET A 1 -8.36 -4.68 22.48
CA MET A 1 -7.31 -5.66 22.15
C MET A 1 -6.05 -4.87 21.82
N ARG A 2 -4.92 -5.06 22.54
CA ARG A 2 -3.65 -4.39 22.19
C ARG A 2 -2.88 -5.31 21.24
N ILE A 3 -2.14 -4.76 20.28
CA ILE A 3 -1.38 -5.55 19.28
C ILE A 3 -0.42 -6.54 19.95
N ARG A 4 0.20 -6.16 21.07
CA ARG A 4 1.09 -7.03 21.85
C ARG A 4 0.39 -8.27 22.45
N ASP A 5 -0.94 -8.28 22.52
CA ASP A 5 -1.73 -9.39 23.06
C ASP A 5 -2.25 -10.31 21.93
N THR A 6 -1.83 -10.07 20.68
CA THR A 6 -2.21 -10.88 19.51
C THR A 6 -1.17 -11.94 19.21
N LEU A 7 -1.62 -13.09 18.70
CA LEU A 7 -0.77 -14.21 18.31
C LEU A 7 -0.53 -14.20 16.79
N PRO A 8 0.61 -14.76 16.32
CA PRO A 8 0.84 -15.05 14.92
C PRO A 8 -0.32 -15.84 14.30
N LYS A 9 -0.64 -15.54 13.04
CA LYS A 9 -1.67 -16.23 12.24
C LYS A 9 -1.12 -16.93 10.99
N VAL A 10 0.17 -16.75 10.72
CA VAL A 10 0.85 -17.22 9.51
C VAL A 10 2.18 -17.84 9.93
N SER A 11 2.36 -19.13 9.70
CA SER A 11 3.60 -19.85 10.05
C SER A 11 4.77 -19.45 9.15
N MET A 12 4.48 -19.09 7.89
CA MET A 12 5.46 -18.71 6.88
C MET A 12 6.23 -17.43 7.24
N ILE A 13 5.63 -16.52 8.02
CA ILE A 13 6.31 -15.31 8.50
C ILE A 13 7.09 -15.68 9.77
N HIS A 14 8.41 -15.79 9.64
CA HIS A 14 9.24 -16.21 10.77
C HIS A 14 10.57 -15.46 10.83
N LYS A 15 10.99 -15.07 12.03
CA LYS A 15 12.21 -14.25 12.27
C LYS A 15 13.53 -14.85 11.81
N SER A 16 13.57 -16.17 11.58
CA SER A 16 14.77 -16.85 11.05
C SER A 16 14.87 -16.75 9.53
N ASN A 17 13.79 -16.39 8.85
CA ASN A 17 13.79 -16.25 7.40
C ASN A 17 14.54 -14.98 6.99
N LYS A 18 15.12 -15.01 5.80
CA LYS A 18 15.78 -13.84 5.20
C LYS A 18 14.83 -13.13 4.23
N ASP A 19 13.63 -12.83 4.73
CA ASP A 19 12.59 -12.17 3.96
C ASP A 19 12.64 -10.66 4.16
N LEU A 20 12.23 -9.92 3.14
CA LEU A 20 12.01 -8.48 3.21
C LEU A 20 10.50 -8.21 3.28
N TYR A 21 10.07 -7.44 4.27
CA TYR A 21 8.66 -7.13 4.48
C TYR A 21 8.37 -5.68 4.15
N ILE A 22 7.40 -5.43 3.27
CA ILE A 22 6.91 -4.08 2.97
C ILE A 22 5.59 -3.89 3.70
N ASN A 23 5.59 -3.03 4.71
CA ASN A 23 4.43 -2.80 5.57
C ASN A 23 3.70 -1.52 5.16
N PHE A 24 2.47 -1.69 4.70
CA PHE A 24 1.55 -0.60 4.35
C PHE A 24 0.80 -0.08 5.58
N ASN A 25 0.80 -0.84 6.69
CA ASN A 25 0.18 -0.45 7.96
C ASN A 25 1.12 0.41 8.80
N TYR A 26 0.57 1.25 9.67
CA TYR A 26 1.36 2.10 10.58
C TYR A 26 1.77 1.39 11.88
N THR A 27 1.37 0.13 12.05
CA THR A 27 1.55 -0.65 13.27
C THR A 27 2.73 -1.61 13.15
N ALA A 28 3.49 -1.78 14.23
CA ALA A 28 4.64 -2.68 14.31
C ALA A 28 4.24 -4.15 14.62
N THR A 29 3.28 -4.69 13.85
CA THR A 29 2.76 -6.04 14.07
C THR A 29 3.81 -7.11 13.76
N LEU A 30 4.59 -6.93 12.68
CA LEU A 30 5.65 -7.86 12.31
C LEU A 30 6.73 -7.95 13.39
N GLU A 31 7.08 -6.83 13.99
CA GLU A 31 8.12 -6.75 15.02
C GLU A 31 7.61 -7.25 16.38
N ASN A 32 6.41 -6.83 16.80
CA ASN A 32 5.90 -7.15 18.13
C ASN A 32 5.29 -8.55 18.24
N VAL A 33 4.67 -9.06 17.16
CA VAL A 33 3.94 -10.35 17.16
C VAL A 33 4.80 -11.46 16.56
N TYR A 34 5.47 -11.19 15.44
CA TYR A 34 6.29 -12.18 14.74
C TYR A 34 7.78 -12.10 15.11
N GLY A 35 8.21 -11.06 15.84
CA GLY A 35 9.61 -10.89 16.24
C GLY A 35 10.56 -10.59 15.07
N ILE A 36 10.02 -10.07 13.95
CA ILE A 36 10.82 -9.71 12.77
C ILE A 36 11.71 -8.50 13.12
N SER A 37 12.96 -8.55 12.65
CA SER A 37 13.90 -7.44 12.81
C SER A 37 13.40 -6.19 12.08
N ASP A 38 13.53 -5.02 12.71
CA ASP A 38 13.21 -3.72 12.11
C ASP A 38 13.99 -3.51 10.79
N ALA A 39 15.22 -4.02 10.72
CA ALA A 39 16.03 -4.00 9.51
C ALA A 39 15.36 -4.76 8.35
N SER A 40 14.55 -5.78 8.60
CA SER A 40 13.84 -6.54 7.57
C SER A 40 12.49 -5.94 7.20
N VAL A 41 12.05 -4.85 7.84
CA VAL A 41 10.74 -4.23 7.59
C VAL A 41 10.90 -2.85 6.98
N ILE A 42 10.23 -2.61 5.86
CA ILE A 42 10.10 -1.32 5.21
C ILE A 42 8.72 -0.77 5.53
N HIS A 43 8.64 0.15 6.48
CA HIS A 43 7.42 0.93 6.74
C HIS A 43 7.30 2.05 5.70
N ILE A 44 6.66 1.73 4.57
CA ILE A 44 6.62 2.62 3.41
C ILE A 44 5.79 3.90 3.66
N HIS A 45 4.93 3.93 4.67
CA HIS A 45 4.17 5.14 5.05
C HIS A 45 4.63 5.74 6.37
N GLY A 46 5.81 5.32 6.87
CA GLY A 46 6.20 5.57 8.25
C GLY A 46 5.47 4.64 9.23
N SER A 47 5.73 4.82 10.52
CA SER A 47 5.09 4.02 11.57
C SER A 47 4.73 4.90 12.76
N LEU A 48 3.84 4.43 13.63
CA LEU A 48 3.48 5.11 14.88
C LEU A 48 4.61 5.09 15.93
N ARG A 49 5.79 4.53 15.62
CA ARG A 49 6.96 4.54 16.49
C ARG A 49 7.70 5.87 16.37
N GLY A 50 8.17 6.41 17.50
CA GLY A 50 8.82 7.72 17.57
C GLY A 50 10.17 7.85 16.86
N TYR A 51 10.75 6.75 16.34
CA TYR A 51 12.03 6.75 15.61
C TYR A 51 11.89 6.48 14.12
N THR A 52 10.67 6.26 13.62
CA THR A 52 10.39 6.15 12.19
C THR A 52 9.79 7.46 11.68
N ASP A 53 9.78 7.67 10.36
CA ASP A 53 9.04 8.79 9.78
C ASP A 53 7.60 8.83 10.32
N ASN A 54 7.12 10.04 10.60
CA ASN A 54 5.75 10.25 11.06
C ASN A 54 4.76 9.60 10.08
N PRO A 55 3.74 8.90 10.59
CA PRO A 55 2.78 8.20 9.74
C PRO A 55 2.01 9.21 8.88
N VAL A 56 1.98 8.97 7.56
CA VAL A 56 1.22 9.81 6.64
C VAL A 56 -0.11 9.17 6.34
N LEU A 57 -1.16 9.68 7.00
CA LEU A 57 -2.55 9.41 6.64
C LEU A 57 -2.86 10.08 5.30
N GLY A 58 -3.28 9.31 4.29
CA GLY A 58 -3.79 9.97 3.11
C GLY A 58 -4.69 9.19 2.16
N HIS A 59 -5.71 9.92 1.70
CA HIS A 59 -6.65 9.57 0.65
C HIS A 59 -6.43 10.45 -0.62
N GLY A 60 -5.44 11.34 -0.59
CA GLY A 60 -5.22 12.37 -1.62
C GLY A 60 -4.73 11.81 -2.94
N ASN A 61 -5.65 11.60 -3.87
CA ASN A 61 -5.33 11.36 -5.27
C ASN A 61 -5.17 12.72 -5.98
N ILE A 62 -4.02 12.97 -6.63
CA ILE A 62 -3.79 14.20 -7.42
C ILE A 62 -4.94 14.40 -8.41
N ALA A 63 -5.37 13.34 -9.11
CA ALA A 63 -6.49 13.42 -10.05
C ALA A 63 -7.82 13.81 -9.38
N ARG A 64 -8.03 13.48 -8.10
CA ARG A 64 -9.20 13.98 -7.35
C ARG A 64 -9.04 15.45 -6.99
N ILE A 65 -7.84 15.89 -6.62
CA ILE A 65 -7.57 17.30 -6.36
C ILE A 65 -7.82 18.09 -7.65
N ASP A 66 -7.29 17.63 -8.79
CA ASP A 66 -7.49 18.25 -10.10
C ASP A 66 -8.97 18.31 -10.48
N ALA A 67 -9.72 17.21 -10.29
CA ALA A 67 -11.17 17.18 -10.56
C ALA A 67 -11.96 18.13 -9.65
N ILE A 68 -11.56 18.29 -8.37
CA ILE A 68 -12.18 19.25 -7.46
C ILE A 68 -11.83 20.68 -7.88
N GLU A 69 -10.62 20.94 -8.36
CA GLU A 69 -10.20 22.24 -8.87
C GLU A 69 -10.96 22.63 -10.14
N GLU A 70 -11.15 21.70 -11.07
CA GLU A 70 -11.97 21.92 -12.26
C GLU A 70 -13.43 22.22 -11.90
N LYS A 71 -13.99 21.45 -10.96
CA LYS A 71 -15.34 21.68 -10.45
C LYS A 71 -15.47 23.04 -9.75
N GLN A 72 -14.46 23.43 -8.97
CA GLN A 72 -14.43 24.74 -8.31
C GLN A 72 -14.44 25.87 -9.34
N LYS A 73 -13.60 25.78 -10.38
CA LYS A 73 -13.52 26.77 -11.46
C LYS A 73 -14.86 26.92 -12.19
N SER A 74 -15.52 25.81 -12.51
CA SER A 74 -16.85 25.83 -13.12
C SER A 74 -17.89 26.50 -12.20
N ALA A 75 -17.82 26.25 -10.89
CA ALA A 75 -18.71 26.90 -9.92
C ALA A 75 -18.46 28.41 -9.78
N GLU A 76 -17.20 28.86 -9.91
CA GLU A 76 -16.82 30.28 -9.96
C GLU A 76 -17.40 30.97 -11.20
N GLU A 77 -17.33 30.33 -12.38
CA GLU A 77 -17.92 30.84 -13.63
C GLU A 77 -19.45 30.98 -13.56
N HIS A 78 -20.11 30.13 -12.76
CA HIS A 78 -21.57 30.16 -12.55
C HIS A 78 -22.00 30.90 -11.26
N TYR A 79 -21.09 31.57 -10.56
CA TYR A 79 -21.34 32.28 -9.29
C TYR A 79 -22.03 31.42 -8.22
N ASN A 80 -21.75 30.11 -8.18
CA ASN A 80 -22.33 29.20 -7.20
C ASN A 80 -21.50 29.16 -5.91
N GLU A 81 -21.71 30.14 -5.04
CA GLU A 81 -20.96 30.29 -3.77
C GLU A 81 -21.00 29.06 -2.86
N LYS A 82 -22.12 28.31 -2.88
CA LYS A 82 -22.27 27.10 -2.06
C LYS A 82 -21.31 26.01 -2.53
N GLU A 83 -21.25 25.77 -3.84
CA GLU A 83 -20.39 24.76 -4.44
C GLU A 83 -18.90 25.14 -4.31
N ILE A 84 -18.56 26.43 -4.47
CA ILE A 84 -17.21 26.96 -4.25
C ILE A 84 -16.72 26.64 -2.83
N ASN A 85 -17.55 26.92 -1.81
CA ASN A 85 -17.21 26.66 -0.42
C ASN A 85 -17.04 25.16 -0.13
N ILE A 86 -17.89 24.30 -0.71
CA ILE A 86 -17.77 22.84 -0.58
C ILE A 86 -16.46 22.36 -1.22
N CYS A 87 -16.17 22.78 -2.47
CA CYS A 87 -14.94 22.42 -3.17
C CYS A 87 -13.70 22.85 -2.38
N ARG A 88 -13.70 24.05 -1.78
CA ARG A 88 -12.58 24.53 -0.94
C ARG A 88 -12.33 23.60 0.26
N VAL A 89 -13.36 23.29 1.04
CA VAL A 89 -13.21 22.42 2.23
C VAL A 89 -12.74 21.02 1.84
N VAL A 90 -13.32 20.45 0.79
CA VAL A 90 -12.95 19.11 0.32
C VAL A 90 -11.52 19.11 -0.25
N LYS A 91 -11.13 20.14 -0.99
CA LYS A 91 -9.75 20.31 -1.49
C LYS A 91 -8.75 20.45 -0.35
N ASP A 92 -9.05 21.27 0.66
CA ASP A 92 -8.17 21.45 1.82
C ASP A 92 -8.02 20.15 2.60
N TYR A 93 -9.09 19.36 2.77
CA TYR A 93 -9.01 18.02 3.33
C TYR A 93 -8.10 17.09 2.51
N TYR A 94 -8.27 17.05 1.17
CA TYR A 94 -7.43 16.20 0.32
C TYR A 94 -5.97 16.65 0.24
N ARG A 95 -5.69 17.96 0.31
CA ARG A 95 -4.33 18.51 0.36
C ARG A 95 -3.65 18.22 1.70
N THR A 96 -4.36 18.39 2.80
CA THR A 96 -3.83 18.10 4.15
C THR A 96 -3.67 16.60 4.43
N THR A 97 -4.48 15.76 3.79
CA THR A 97 -4.36 14.29 3.80
C THR A 97 -3.73 13.77 2.50
N PHE A 98 -2.96 14.62 1.81
CA PHE A 98 -2.29 14.20 0.59
C PHE A 98 -1.14 13.26 0.94
N LYS A 99 -1.21 12.04 0.41
CA LYS A 99 -0.13 11.07 0.55
C LYS A 99 0.82 11.27 -0.61
N ASP A 100 1.91 11.99 -0.36
CA ASP A 100 2.99 12.06 -1.32
C ASP A 100 3.72 10.71 -1.38
N THR A 101 3.26 9.84 -2.27
CA THR A 101 3.84 8.51 -2.46
C THR A 101 5.28 8.58 -2.97
N ASN A 102 5.64 9.65 -3.70
CA ASN A 102 7.01 9.87 -4.18
C ASN A 102 7.99 10.10 -3.02
N ARG A 103 7.54 10.77 -1.95
CA ARG A 103 8.37 11.03 -0.76
C ARG A 103 8.94 9.75 -0.14
N TYR A 104 8.25 8.62 -0.25
CA TYR A 104 8.67 7.37 0.38
C TYR A 104 9.13 6.29 -0.60
N MET A 105 9.01 6.56 -1.91
CA MET A 105 9.40 5.62 -2.96
C MET A 105 10.88 5.21 -2.85
N TYR A 106 11.74 6.12 -2.37
CA TYR A 106 13.17 5.84 -2.16
C TYR A 106 13.43 4.66 -1.20
N LYS A 107 12.52 4.38 -0.26
CA LYS A 107 12.67 3.26 0.68
C LYS A 107 12.66 1.91 -0.01
N LEU A 108 11.98 1.81 -1.15
CA LEU A 108 11.92 0.59 -1.96
C LEU A 108 13.24 0.27 -2.66
N GLN A 109 14.17 1.23 -2.77
CA GLN A 109 15.49 1.01 -3.41
C GLN A 109 16.28 -0.14 -2.76
N ARG A 110 15.96 -0.49 -1.51
CA ARG A 110 16.49 -1.67 -0.84
C ARG A 110 16.25 -2.97 -1.62
N ILE A 111 15.12 -3.07 -2.34
CA ILE A 111 14.75 -4.25 -3.14
C ILE A 111 15.76 -4.51 -4.25
N ALA A 112 16.31 -3.45 -4.87
CA ALA A 112 17.21 -3.58 -6.02
C ALA A 112 18.54 -4.28 -5.69
N ASN A 113 18.88 -4.39 -4.40
CA ASN A 113 20.09 -5.07 -3.94
C ASN A 113 19.85 -6.52 -3.49
N GLU A 114 18.61 -6.99 -3.56
CA GLU A 114 18.20 -8.30 -3.07
C GLU A 114 17.86 -9.25 -4.22
N ASN A 115 18.12 -10.54 -4.03
CA ASN A 115 17.68 -11.57 -4.97
C ASN A 115 16.27 -12.04 -4.60
N ILE A 116 15.25 -11.43 -5.21
CA ILE A 116 13.85 -11.73 -4.90
C ILE A 116 13.40 -12.97 -5.67
N LEU A 117 12.96 -14.00 -4.94
CA LEU A 117 12.47 -15.26 -5.52
C LEU A 117 10.98 -15.22 -5.85
N GLU A 118 10.19 -14.62 -4.96
CA GLU A 118 8.75 -14.44 -5.11
C GLU A 118 8.30 -13.20 -4.35
N ILE A 119 7.14 -12.66 -4.73
CA ILE A 119 6.48 -11.56 -4.02
C ILE A 119 5.10 -12.04 -3.59
N ILE A 120 4.79 -11.91 -2.30
CA ILE A 120 3.49 -12.28 -1.74
C ILE A 120 2.80 -11.03 -1.19
N VAL A 121 1.59 -10.77 -1.68
CA VAL A 121 0.76 -9.65 -1.23
C VAL A 121 -0.40 -10.21 -0.43
N ALA A 122 -0.43 -9.91 0.87
CA ALA A 122 -1.50 -10.33 1.77
C ALA A 122 -2.14 -9.14 2.48
N GLY A 123 -3.47 -9.19 2.62
CA GLY A 123 -4.22 -8.20 3.40
C GLY A 123 -4.26 -6.80 2.79
N HIS A 124 -4.08 -6.67 1.46
CA HIS A 124 -4.07 -5.39 0.76
C HIS A 124 -5.09 -5.37 -0.38
N SER A 125 -5.82 -4.26 -0.55
CA SER A 125 -6.81 -4.11 -1.63
C SER A 125 -6.19 -3.74 -2.97
N ILE A 126 -4.96 -3.22 -2.98
CA ILE A 126 -4.22 -2.78 -4.17
C ILE A 126 -5.02 -1.72 -4.95
N THR A 127 -5.56 -0.73 -4.25
CA THR A 127 -6.45 0.27 -4.87
C THR A 127 -5.92 1.69 -4.79
N GLY A 128 -6.19 2.46 -5.84
CA GLY A 128 -6.04 3.91 -5.85
C GLY A 128 -4.60 4.38 -5.70
N ILE A 129 -4.28 4.93 -4.52
CA ILE A 129 -3.04 5.68 -4.28
C ILE A 129 -1.81 4.79 -4.15
N ASP A 130 -1.99 3.51 -3.83
CA ASP A 130 -0.88 2.59 -3.55
C ASP A 130 -0.35 1.88 -4.79
N VAL A 131 -1.08 1.94 -5.91
CA VAL A 131 -0.72 1.35 -7.21
C VAL A 131 0.72 1.68 -7.65
N PRO A 132 1.22 2.92 -7.53
CA PRO A 132 2.59 3.26 -7.90
C PRO A 132 3.66 2.46 -7.14
N TYR A 133 3.41 2.04 -5.89
CA TYR A 133 4.36 1.21 -5.15
C TYR A 133 4.52 -0.16 -5.78
N PHE A 134 3.43 -0.81 -6.19
CA PHE A 134 3.47 -2.13 -6.83
C PHE A 134 4.24 -2.11 -8.15
N SER A 135 4.01 -1.08 -8.96
CA SER A 135 4.76 -0.86 -10.20
C SER A 135 6.26 -0.69 -9.94
N ASN A 136 6.63 0.11 -8.92
CA ASN A 136 8.03 0.31 -8.56
C ASN A 136 8.68 -0.95 -7.97
N ILE A 137 7.96 -1.71 -7.14
CA ILE A 137 8.44 -2.99 -6.61
C ILE A 137 8.77 -3.93 -7.78
N ASP A 138 7.89 -4.06 -8.78
CA ASP A 138 8.12 -4.93 -9.94
C ASP A 138 9.33 -4.49 -10.76
N ILE A 139 9.50 -3.17 -10.97
CA ILE A 139 10.68 -2.61 -11.64
C ILE A 139 11.96 -2.95 -10.86
N LEU A 140 11.97 -2.71 -9.55
CA LEU A 140 13.15 -2.89 -8.69
C LEU A 140 13.48 -4.36 -8.47
N SER A 141 12.50 -5.25 -8.56
CA SER A 141 12.72 -6.70 -8.53
C SER A 141 13.05 -7.30 -9.91
N GLY A 142 13.26 -6.48 -10.95
CA GLY A 142 13.71 -6.95 -12.26
C GLY A 142 12.59 -7.43 -13.22
N LYS A 143 11.32 -7.19 -12.90
CA LYS A 143 10.12 -7.51 -13.72
C LYS A 143 9.98 -8.98 -14.14
N ASN A 144 10.62 -9.90 -13.43
CA ASN A 144 10.65 -11.33 -13.75
C ASN A 144 10.19 -12.22 -12.58
N VAL A 145 9.77 -11.60 -11.47
CA VAL A 145 9.39 -12.30 -10.25
C VAL A 145 7.90 -12.67 -10.28
N ASN A 146 7.56 -13.84 -9.76
CA ASN A 146 6.17 -14.25 -9.62
C ASN A 146 5.50 -13.56 -8.42
N TRP A 147 4.26 -13.11 -8.63
CA TRP A 147 3.43 -12.42 -7.65
C TRP A 147 2.31 -13.34 -7.18
N THR A 148 2.24 -13.61 -5.89
CA THR A 148 1.10 -14.31 -5.27
C THR A 148 0.24 -13.31 -4.52
N ILE A 149 -1.05 -13.23 -4.86
CA ILE A 149 -2.03 -12.41 -4.17
C ILE A 149 -2.89 -13.29 -3.28
N VAL A 150 -2.90 -12.98 -1.99
CA VAL A 150 -3.76 -13.64 -1.00
C VAL A 150 -5.08 -12.87 -0.90
N TRP A 151 -6.17 -13.46 -1.40
CA TRP A 151 -7.50 -12.87 -1.36
C TRP A 151 -8.36 -13.46 -0.25
N PHE A 152 -9.12 -12.60 0.44
CA PHE A 152 -10.09 -13.01 1.45
C PHE A 152 -11.51 -13.15 0.86
N ASP A 153 -11.89 -12.19 0.02
CA ASP A 153 -13.20 -12.12 -0.62
C ASP A 153 -13.08 -12.58 -2.08
N SER A 154 -13.66 -13.74 -2.40
CA SER A 154 -13.60 -14.33 -3.74
C SER A 154 -14.23 -13.44 -4.81
N SER A 155 -15.16 -12.56 -4.45
CA SER A 155 -15.79 -11.62 -5.38
C SER A 155 -14.86 -10.49 -5.83
N LYS A 156 -13.77 -10.24 -5.08
CA LYS A 156 -12.83 -9.15 -5.34
C LYS A 156 -11.52 -9.61 -5.98
N LYS A 157 -11.26 -10.92 -6.04
CA LYS A 157 -9.97 -11.46 -6.49
C LYS A 157 -9.58 -10.99 -7.91
N ASP A 158 -10.56 -10.91 -8.82
CA ASP A 158 -10.33 -10.53 -10.21
C ASP A 158 -10.06 -9.03 -10.33
N MET A 159 -10.73 -8.21 -9.52
CA MET A 159 -10.48 -6.76 -9.43
C MET A 159 -9.07 -6.48 -8.89
N ILE A 160 -8.62 -7.22 -7.87
CA ILE A 160 -7.27 -7.07 -7.32
C ILE A 160 -6.22 -7.49 -8.34
N ARG A 161 -6.46 -8.61 -9.06
CA ARG A 161 -5.61 -9.04 -10.18
C ARG A 161 -5.51 -7.96 -11.25
N GLN A 162 -6.65 -7.40 -11.67
CA GLN A 162 -6.70 -6.34 -12.67
C GLN A 162 -5.93 -5.10 -12.22
N SER A 163 -6.02 -4.73 -10.93
CA SER A 163 -5.29 -3.58 -10.39
C SER A 163 -3.76 -3.72 -10.48
N LEU A 164 -3.22 -4.95 -10.36
CA LEU A 164 -1.79 -5.19 -10.61
C LEU A 164 -1.44 -5.17 -12.09
N ILE A 165 -2.32 -5.67 -12.96
CA ILE A 165 -2.14 -5.59 -14.41
C ILE A 165 -2.11 -4.12 -14.85
N ASP A 166 -3.03 -3.31 -14.34
CA ASP A 166 -3.11 -1.87 -14.59
C ASP A 166 -1.88 -1.13 -14.02
N ALA A 167 -1.25 -1.68 -12.98
CA ALA A 167 0.03 -1.20 -12.43
C ALA A 167 1.25 -1.58 -13.31
N GLY A 168 1.05 -2.39 -14.35
CA GLY A 168 2.07 -2.83 -15.30
C GLY A 168 2.73 -4.17 -14.99
N ILE A 169 2.20 -4.94 -14.02
CA ILE A 169 2.68 -6.29 -13.74
C ILE A 169 2.10 -7.24 -14.80
N ASP A 170 2.95 -8.12 -15.31
CA ASP A 170 2.54 -9.14 -16.27
C ASP A 170 1.56 -10.13 -15.63
N GLY A 171 0.38 -10.28 -16.24
CA GLY A 171 -0.68 -11.16 -15.77
C GLY A 171 -0.23 -12.62 -15.66
N ASP A 172 0.69 -13.07 -16.49
CA ASP A 172 1.19 -14.45 -16.47
C ASP A 172 2.04 -14.76 -15.23
N ARG A 173 2.61 -13.71 -14.61
CA ARG A 173 3.36 -13.81 -13.35
C ARG A 173 2.47 -13.72 -12.12
N ILE A 174 1.17 -13.47 -12.26
CA ILE A 174 0.25 -13.28 -11.14
C ILE A 174 -0.50 -14.58 -10.82
N GLN A 175 -0.40 -15.00 -9.57
CA GLN A 175 -1.12 -16.13 -8.99
C GLN A 175 -2.06 -15.66 -7.89
N LEU A 176 -3.22 -16.30 -7.76
CA LEU A 176 -4.22 -15.99 -6.74
C LEU A 176 -4.33 -17.16 -5.78
N LYS A 177 -4.18 -16.91 -4.48
CA LYS A 177 -4.37 -17.90 -3.42
C LYS A 177 -5.42 -17.43 -2.41
N PRO A 178 -6.28 -18.33 -1.92
CA PRO A 178 -7.27 -17.97 -0.91
C PRO A 178 -6.60 -17.77 0.46
N ALA A 179 -7.17 -16.88 1.27
CA ALA A 179 -6.63 -16.52 2.58
C ALA A 179 -6.49 -17.71 3.54
N ASN A 180 -7.39 -18.69 3.49
CA ASN A 180 -7.34 -19.89 4.34
C ASN A 180 -6.12 -20.80 4.06
N GLU A 181 -5.49 -20.69 2.90
CA GLU A 181 -4.23 -21.41 2.60
C GLU A 181 -3.00 -20.63 3.08
N PHE A 182 -3.16 -19.35 3.43
CA PHE A 182 -2.07 -18.49 3.90
C PHE A 182 -2.09 -18.26 5.42
N TYR A 183 -3.28 -18.09 6.01
CA TYR A 183 -3.46 -17.97 7.45
C TYR A 183 -3.69 -19.37 8.05
N ASP A 184 -2.61 -20.02 8.44
CA ASP A 184 -2.53 -21.45 8.78
C ASP A 184 -2.31 -21.75 10.28
N LEU A 185 -2.33 -20.72 11.12
CA LEU A 185 -2.21 -20.83 12.59
C LEU A 185 -3.52 -20.49 13.32
#